data_AF-A0AAW9YFE0-F1
#
_entry.id   AF-A0AAW9YFE0-F1
#
_cell.length_a   1.000
_cell.length_b   1.000
_cell.length_c   1.000
_cell.angle_alpha   90.00
_cell.angle_beta   90.00
_cell.angle_gamma   90.00
#
_symmetry.space_group_name_H-M   'P 1'
#
loop_
_entity.id
_entity.type
_entity.pdbx_description
1 polymer ?
#
loop_
_entity_poly.entity_id
_entity_poly.type
_entity_poly.pdbx_seq_one_letter_code
_entity_poly.pdbx_strand_id
1 'polypeptide(L)' 'MILRELGDYLAAQQRVSRRDLARHFHTSEDAVEAMLGVWMRKGRVTKRETRVCGGSCCGKSEEVMFEWCEPGRIGLVQRR' A
#
# COMPACT_ATOMS: atom_id res chain seq x y z
N MET A 1 9.68 6.62 15.81
CA MET A 1 10.58 6.56 14.63
C MET A 1 9.73 6.19 13.44
N ILE A 2 9.78 7.03 12.40
CA ILE A 2 8.83 7.15 11.29
C ILE A 2 8.31 5.84 10.67
N LEU A 3 9.13 4.77 10.59
CA LEU A 3 8.66 3.47 10.11
C LEU A 3 7.52 2.93 11.00
N ARG A 4 7.74 2.83 12.31
CA ARG A 4 6.74 2.26 13.24
C ARG A 4 5.43 3.04 13.16
N GLU A 5 5.52 4.36 13.17
CA GLU A 5 4.36 5.25 13.02
C GLU A 5 3.62 5.05 11.70
N LEU A 6 4.35 4.85 10.59
CA LEU A 6 3.74 4.58 9.29
C LEU A 6 3.02 3.23 9.24
N GLY A 7 3.62 2.19 9.84
CA GLY A 7 2.99 0.88 9.99
C GLY A 7 1.76 0.92 10.90
N ASP A 8 1.87 1.60 12.05
CA ASP A 8 0.80 1.74 13.04
C ASP A 8 -0.37 2.56 12.46
N TYR A 9 -0.08 3.63 11.72
CA TYR A 9 -1.08 4.42 11.00
C TYR A 9 -1.82 3.58 9.96
N LEU A 10 -1.09 2.82 9.13
CA LEU A 10 -1.72 1.95 8.14
C LEU A 10 -2.54 0.84 8.80
N ALA A 11 -2.08 0.28 9.91
CA ALA A 11 -2.83 -0.71 10.68
C ALA A 11 -4.13 -0.14 11.28
N ALA A 12 -4.09 1.11 11.76
CA ALA A 12 -5.27 1.80 12.30
C ALA A 12 -6.30 2.12 11.20
N GLN A 13 -5.83 2.58 10.04
CA GLN A 13 -6.70 2.92 8.90
C GLN A 13 -7.18 1.69 8.11
N GLN A 14 -6.53 0.53 8.27
CA GLN A 14 -6.69 -0.72 7.50
C GLN A 14 -6.35 -0.62 6.01
N ARG A 15 -6.67 0.50 5.35
CA ARG A 15 -6.45 0.73 3.92
C ARG A 15 -6.20 2.20 3.64
N VAL A 16 -5.10 2.53 2.96
CA VAL A 16 -4.73 3.92 2.63
C VAL A 16 -4.01 3.99 1.28
N SER A 17 -4.27 5.04 0.49
CA SER A 17 -3.58 5.25 -0.77
C SER A 17 -2.10 5.64 -0.56
N ARG A 18 -1.24 5.28 -1.51
CA ARG A 18 0.18 5.66 -1.49
C ARG A 18 0.36 7.19 -1.40
N ARG A 19 -0.48 7.92 -2.14
CA ARG A 19 -0.45 9.38 -2.19
C ARG A 19 -0.87 10.03 -0.86
N ASP A 20 -1.85 9.46 -0.17
CA ASP A 20 -2.27 9.97 1.14
C ASP A 20 -1.23 9.70 2.21
N LEU A 21 -0.59 8.52 2.18
CA LEU A 21 0.57 8.25 3.06
C LEU A 21 1.72 9.22 2.79
N ALA A 22 2.06 9.46 1.53
CA ALA A 22 3.11 10.40 1.15
C ALA A 22 2.83 11.81 1.67
N ARG A 23 1.57 12.26 1.53
CA ARG A 23 1.12 13.56 2.05
C ARG A 23 1.14 13.64 3.57
N HIS A 24 0.66 12.61 4.27
CA HIS A 24 0.58 12.59 5.73
C HIS A 24 1.97 12.56 6.38
N PHE A 25 2.90 11.80 5.82
CA PHE A 25 4.27 11.65 6.34
C PHE A 25 5.27 12.62 5.68
N HIS A 26 4.79 13.57 4.87
CA HIS A 26 5.60 14.55 4.17
C HIS A 26 6.80 13.94 3.42
N THR A 27 6.56 12.84 2.71
CA THR A 27 7.60 12.05 2.03
C THR A 27 7.18 11.72 0.60
N SER A 28 8.08 11.15 -0.19
CA SER A 28 7.76 10.73 -1.56
C SER A 28 6.99 9.42 -1.57
N GLU A 29 6.19 9.21 -2.61
CA GLU A 29 5.45 7.95 -2.82
C GLU A 29 6.39 6.73 -2.88
N ASP A 30 7.56 6.89 -3.51
CA ASP A 30 8.59 5.83 -3.58
C ASP A 30 9.19 5.53 -2.20
N ALA A 31 9.38 6.56 -1.37
CA ALA A 31 9.87 6.38 -0.01
C ALA A 31 8.84 5.66 0.87
N VAL A 32 7.55 5.97 0.75
CA VAL A 32 6.47 5.21 1.42
C VAL A 32 6.54 3.74 1.02
N GLU A 33 6.67 3.46 -0.27
CA GLU A 33 6.72 2.09 -0.78
C GLU A 33 7.95 1.33 -0.26
N ALA A 34 9.13 1.97 -0.28
CA ALA A 34 10.36 1.41 0.27
C ALA A 34 10.23 1.11 1.78
N MET A 35 9.65 2.03 2.55
CA MET A 35 9.41 1.86 3.99
C MET A 35 8.42 0.73 4.27
N LEU A 36 7.31 0.67 3.53
CA LEU A 36 6.31 -0.39 3.67
C LEU A 36 6.83 -1.77 3.23
N GLY A 37 7.86 -1.81 2.38
CA GLY A 37 8.48 -3.04 1.89
C GLY A 37 8.96 -3.96 3.02
N VAL A 38 9.23 -3.43 4.22
CA VAL A 38 9.57 -4.23 5.40
C VAL A 38 8.36 -5.06 5.88
N TRP A 39 7.15 -4.52 5.91
CA TRP A 39 5.94 -5.26 6.30
C TRP A 39 5.36 -6.08 5.17
N MET A 40 5.52 -5.66 3.91
CA MET A 40 5.15 -6.48 2.76
C MET A 40 5.91 -7.81 2.76
N ARG A 41 7.23 -7.78 3.01
CA ARG A 41 8.04 -9.00 3.17
C ARG A 41 7.60 -9.87 4.34
N LYS A 42 7.01 -9.28 5.38
CA LYS A 42 6.46 -10.00 6.54
C LYS A 42 5.01 -10.47 6.33
N GLY A 43 4.42 -10.21 5.15
CA GLY A 43 3.02 -10.53 4.86
C GLY A 43 2.00 -9.71 5.66
N ARG A 44 2.42 -8.56 6.21
CA ARG A 44 1.56 -7.68 7.03
C ARG A 44 0.97 -6.52 6.25
N VAL A 45 1.46 -6.25 5.05
CA VAL A 45 0.95 -5.21 4.16
C VAL A 45 0.85 -5.76 2.74
N THR A 46 -0.24 -5.48 2.06
CA THR A 46 -0.45 -5.81 0.65
C THR A 46 -0.56 -4.54 -0.18
N LYS A 47 0.14 -4.50 -1.31
CA LYS A 47 0.00 -3.46 -2.33
C LYS A 47 -1.06 -3.88 -3.35
N ARG A 48 -2.02 -3.00 -3.64
CA ARG A 48 -3.04 -3.16 -4.68
C ARG A 48 -2.87 -2.03 -5.70
N GLU A 49 -2.58 -2.40 -6.94
CA GLU A 49 -2.51 -1.47 -8.07
C GLU A 49 -3.80 -1.61 -8.87
N THR A 50 -4.57 -0.53 -8.98
CA THR A 50 -5.77 -0.50 -9.81
C THR A 50 -5.48 0.33 -11.04
N ARG A 51 -5.41 -0.35 -12.20
CA ARG A 51 -5.37 0.32 -13.50
C ARG A 51 -6.80 0.50 -13.99
N VAL A 52 -7.31 1.72 -13.89
CA VAL A 52 -8.64 2.04 -14.41
C VAL A 52 -8.50 2.30 -15.91
N CYS A 53 -8.77 1.31 -16.76
CA CYS A 53 -8.93 1.54 -18.20
C CYS A 53 -10.41 1.84 -18.52
N GLY A 54 -10.78 3.12 -18.42
CA GLY A 54 -12.01 3.60 -19.04
C GLY A 54 -11.82 3.64 -20.56
N GLY A 55 -12.69 2.97 -21.32
CA GLY A 55 -12.50 2.69 -22.74
C GLY A 55 -12.08 3.87 -23.65
N SER A 56 -11.39 3.49 -24.72
CA SER A 56 -11.15 4.16 -26.01
C SER A 56 -10.24 5.39 -26.12
N CYS A 57 -9.86 6.17 -25.08
CA CYS A 57 -9.01 7.36 -25.36
C CYS A 57 -8.16 7.94 -24.22
N CYS A 58 -8.24 7.45 -22.99
CA CYS A 58 -8.04 8.34 -21.82
C CYS A 58 -6.82 8.05 -20.94
N GLY A 59 -6.31 9.14 -20.33
CA GLY A 59 -5.14 9.22 -19.46
C GLY A 59 -5.11 8.15 -18.36
N LYS A 60 -4.03 7.38 -18.38
CA LYS A 60 -3.76 6.27 -17.46
C LYS A 60 -3.51 6.82 -16.07
N SER A 61 -4.48 6.72 -15.17
CA SER A 61 -4.24 6.90 -13.74
C SER A 61 -3.97 5.54 -13.10
N GLU A 62 -2.80 5.41 -12.50
CA GLU A 62 -2.43 4.22 -11.72
C GLU A 62 -2.64 4.57 -10.25
N GLU A 63 -3.70 4.02 -9.66
CA GLU A 63 -3.97 4.20 -8.24
C GLU A 63 -3.35 3.05 -7.45
N VAL A 64 -2.48 3.40 -6.50
CA VAL A 64 -1.80 2.46 -5.62
C VAL A 64 -2.37 2.58 -4.22
N MET A 65 -2.83 1.45 -3.69
CA MET A 65 -3.45 1.33 -2.39
C MET A 65 -2.70 0.31 -1.53
N PHE A 66 -2.50 0.63 -0.26
CA PHE A 66 -1.93 -0.30 0.71
C PHE A 66 -2.99 -0.76 1.69
N GLU A 67 -2.98 -2.05 1.99
CA GLU A 67 -3.90 -2.69 2.93
C GLU A 67 -3.09 -3.41 4.01
N TRP A 68 -3.48 -3.22 5.27
CA TRP A 68 -2.91 -3.97 6.39
C TRP A 68 -3.52 -5.37 6.46
N CYS A 69 -2.67 -6.39 6.65
CA CYS A 69 -3.08 -7.78 6.78
C CYS A 69 -2.88 -8.23 8.22
N GLU A 70 -3.97 -8.57 8.90
CA GLU A 70 -3.89 -9.11 10.26
C GLU A 70 -3.12 -10.45 10.28
N PRO A 71 -2.27 -10.66 11.30
CA PRO A 71 -1.57 -11.93 11.49
C PRO A 71 -2.61 -13.01 11.84
N GLY A 72 -3.03 -13.75 10.83
CA GLY A 72 -4.10 -14.76 10.94
C GLY A 72 -4.74 -15.10 9.60
N ARG A 73 -4.63 -14.22 8.60
CA ARG A 73 -4.99 -14.49 7.20
C ARG A 73 -3.79 -14.42 6.27
N ILE A 74 -2.71 -15.14 6.60
CA ILE A 74 -1.70 -15.52 5.60
C ILE A 74 -2.34 -16.57 4.70
N GLY A 75 -3.33 -16.14 3.91
CA GLY A 75 -3.89 -16.93 2.83
C GLY A 75 -2.76 -17.18 1.86
N LEU A 76 -2.41 -18.46 1.73
CA LEU A 76 -1.61 -19.05 0.67
C LEU A 76 -1.50 -18.12 -0.53
N VAL A 77 -0.28 -17.68 -0.82
CA VAL A 77 0.07 -17.07 -2.10
C VAL A 77 -0.29 -18.09 -3.18
N GLN A 78 -1.52 -18.05 -3.71
CA GLN A 78 -1.86 -18.69 -4.97
C GLN A 78 -1.20 -17.86 -6.07
N ARG A 79 0.07 -18.15 -6.31
CA ARG A 79 0.66 -17.95 -7.64
C ARG A 79 -0.02 -18.94 -8.57
N ARG A 80 -0.72 -18.42 -9.58
CA ARG A 80 -1.16 -19.19 -10.73
C ARG A 80 -0.10 -19.08 -11.82
#